data_AF-A0A926TGD4-F1
#
_entry.id   AF-A0A926TGD4-F1
#
_cell.length_a   1.000
_cell.length_b   1.000
_cell.length_c   1.000
_cell.angle_alpha   90.00
_cell.angle_beta   90.00
_cell.angle_gamma   90.00
#
_symmetry.space_group_name_H-M   'P 1'
#
loop_
_entity.id
_entity.type
_entity.pdbx_description
1 polymer ?
#
loop_
_entity_poly.entity_id
_entity_poly.type
_entity_poly.pdbx_seq_one_letter_code
_entity_poly.pdbx_strand_id
1 'polypeptide(L)'
;MRNDREKLQDILEAIDPLDRYATQGRQAFEQNELIQVWFIQNLQIIGEASRFLSSSIRSRYSDVPWSEIIGMRNILTHNYFEIDLDIVWQAVERNLPNLKLKIEAILQTWETEE
;
A
#
# COMPACT_ATOMS: atom_id res chain seq x y z
N MET A 1 6.80 20.36 -2.55
CA MET A 1 6.24 19.09 -3.04
C MET A 1 7.10 17.98 -2.47
N ARG A 2 6.50 16.88 -1.99
CA ARG A 2 7.25 15.75 -1.42
C ARG A 2 8.12 15.09 -2.49
N ASN A 3 9.35 14.72 -2.13
CA ASN A 3 10.26 13.99 -3.02
C ASN A 3 9.88 12.49 -3.06
N ASP A 4 10.56 11.71 -3.90
CA ASP A 4 10.23 10.28 -4.02
C ASP A 4 10.55 9.49 -2.75
N ARG A 5 11.54 9.92 -1.95
CA ARG A 5 11.85 9.28 -0.68
C ARG A 5 10.76 9.42 0.35
N GLU A 6 10.25 10.62 0.49
CA GLU A 6 9.12 10.89 1.37
C GLU A 6 7.85 10.14 0.94
N LYS A 7 7.64 9.91 -0.36
CA LYS A 7 6.49 9.12 -0.86
C LYS A 7 6.66 7.63 -0.61
N LEU A 8 7.88 7.09 -0.71
CA LEU A 8 8.14 5.70 -0.32
C LEU A 8 7.97 5.51 1.19
N GLN A 9 8.35 6.51 1.99
CA GLN A 9 8.06 6.52 3.43
C GLN A 9 6.55 6.54 3.71
N ASP A 10 5.76 7.34 2.98
CA ASP A 10 4.29 7.30 3.09
C ASP A 10 3.70 5.92 2.85
N ILE A 11 4.26 5.18 1.89
CA ILE A 11 3.82 3.80 1.62
C ILE A 11 4.08 2.93 2.85
N LEU A 12 5.28 2.99 3.46
CA LEU A 12 5.57 2.21 4.66
C LEU A 12 4.71 2.62 5.86
N GLU A 13 4.54 3.91 6.10
CA GLU A 13 3.70 4.43 7.18
C GLU A 13 2.24 3.97 7.06
N ALA A 14 1.73 3.83 5.83
CA ALA A 14 0.39 3.30 5.57
C ALA A 14 0.32 1.76 5.68
N ILE A 15 1.40 1.03 5.40
CA ILE A 15 1.46 -0.44 5.53
C ILE A 15 1.57 -0.87 6.99
N ASP A 16 2.42 -0.21 7.77
CA ASP A 16 2.76 -0.62 9.13
C ASP A 16 1.57 -0.90 10.05
N PRO A 17 0.55 -0.04 10.11
CA PRO A 17 -0.55 -0.33 10.98
C PRO A 17 -1.44 -1.43 10.35
N LEU A 18 -1.53 -1.57 9.03
CA LEU A 18 -2.30 -2.65 8.38
C LEU A 18 -1.74 -4.02 8.75
N ASP A 19 -0.42 -4.20 8.69
CA ASP A 19 0.25 -5.42 9.13
C ASP A 19 -0.10 -5.74 10.59
N ARG A 20 -0.01 -4.72 11.46
CA ARG A 20 -0.29 -4.87 12.89
C ARG A 20 -1.71 -5.36 13.15
N TYR A 21 -2.70 -4.76 12.50
CA TYR A 21 -4.11 -5.15 12.68
C TYR A 21 -4.45 -6.47 11.97
N ALA A 22 -3.80 -6.79 10.85
CA ALA A 22 -3.98 -8.06 10.16
C ALA A 22 -3.62 -9.28 11.03
N THR A 23 -2.72 -9.13 12.01
CA THR A 23 -2.39 -10.19 12.98
C THR A 23 -3.59 -10.64 13.84
N GLN A 24 -4.64 -9.83 13.94
CA GLN A 24 -5.88 -10.18 14.65
C GLN A 24 -6.76 -11.14 13.84
N GLY A 25 -6.40 -11.39 12.58
CA GLY A 25 -7.05 -12.33 11.68
C GLY A 25 -8.27 -11.75 10.96
N ARG A 26 -8.70 -12.47 9.92
CA ARG A 26 -9.79 -12.08 9.02
C ARG A 26 -11.09 -11.79 9.74
N GLN A 27 -11.43 -12.59 10.75
CA GLN A 27 -12.68 -12.41 11.51
C GLN A 27 -12.74 -11.05 12.20
N ALA A 28 -11.62 -10.56 12.76
CA ALA A 28 -11.58 -9.25 13.40
C ALA A 28 -11.81 -8.10 12.40
N PHE A 29 -11.33 -8.26 11.17
CA PHE A 29 -11.60 -7.34 10.06
C PHE A 29 -13.07 -7.38 9.62
N GLU A 30 -13.65 -8.57 9.41
CA GLU A 30 -15.03 -8.73 8.95
C GLU A 30 -16.08 -8.23 9.95
N GLN A 31 -15.77 -8.28 11.26
CA GLN A 31 -16.70 -7.90 12.32
C GLN A 31 -16.63 -6.41 12.71
N ASN A 32 -15.75 -5.63 12.09
CA ASN A 32 -15.52 -4.23 12.48
C ASN A 32 -15.44 -3.30 11.26
N GLU A 33 -16.54 -2.59 11.01
CA GLU A 33 -16.66 -1.62 9.92
C GLU A 33 -15.61 -0.51 10.00
N LEU A 34 -15.25 -0.04 11.20
CA LEU A 34 -14.20 0.98 11.36
C LEU A 34 -12.83 0.45 10.91
N ILE A 35 -12.54 -0.83 11.20
CA ILE A 35 -11.31 -1.46 10.71
C ILE A 35 -11.35 -1.59 9.19
N GLN A 36 -12.49 -1.98 8.60
CA GLN A 36 -12.64 -2.09 7.13
C GLN A 36 -12.40 -0.75 6.43
N VAL A 37 -13.08 0.31 6.89
CA VAL A 37 -12.92 1.67 6.33
C VAL A 37 -11.48 2.13 6.48
N TRP A 38 -10.87 1.88 7.64
CA TRP A 38 -9.49 2.26 7.89
C TRP A 38 -8.50 1.48 7.02
N PHE A 39 -8.75 0.19 6.74
CA PHE A 39 -7.97 -0.62 5.78
C PHE A 39 -8.04 -0.03 4.37
N ILE A 40 -9.25 0.24 3.90
CA ILE A 40 -9.52 0.83 2.58
C ILE A 40 -8.81 2.18 2.43
N GLN A 41 -8.83 3.01 3.47
CA GLN A 41 -8.17 4.32 3.45
C GLN A 41 -6.64 4.20 3.31
N ASN A 42 -6.00 3.30 4.05
CA ASN A 42 -4.55 3.11 3.94
C ASN A 42 -4.15 2.51 2.58
N LEU A 43 -4.93 1.57 2.04
CA LEU A 43 -4.69 1.05 0.68
C LEU A 43 -4.79 2.17 -0.38
N GLN A 44 -5.70 3.13 -0.21
CA GLN A 44 -5.77 4.30 -1.08
C GLN A 44 -4.53 5.21 -0.95
N ILE A 45 -4.03 5.43 0.27
CA ILE A 45 -2.80 6.20 0.51
C ILE A 45 -1.61 5.54 -0.19
N ILE A 46 -1.45 4.23 -0.05
CA ILE A 46 -0.39 3.46 -0.72
C ILE A 46 -0.44 3.65 -2.25
N GLY A 47 -1.64 3.53 -2.84
CA GLY A 47 -1.81 3.72 -4.28
C GLY A 47 -1.58 5.16 -4.73
N GLU A 48 -1.96 6.16 -3.93
CA GLU A 48 -1.74 7.57 -4.26
C GLU A 48 -0.26 7.96 -4.17
N ALA A 49 0.44 7.54 -3.11
CA ALA A 49 1.88 7.72 -2.99
C ALA A 49 2.61 7.07 -4.18
N SER A 50 2.22 5.85 -4.55
CA SER A 50 2.75 5.13 -5.72
C SER A 50 2.51 5.86 -7.04
N ARG A 51 1.35 6.50 -7.21
CA ARG A 51 0.99 7.30 -8.40
C ARG A 51 1.91 8.50 -8.56
N PHE A 52 2.28 9.15 -7.45
CA PHE A 52 3.12 10.35 -7.45
C PHE A 52 4.62 10.07 -7.50
N LEU A 53 5.05 8.81 -7.44
CA LEU A 53 6.45 8.45 -7.71
C LEU A 53 6.84 8.85 -9.13
N SER A 54 8.05 9.37 -9.26
CA SER A 54 8.63 9.67 -10.58
C SER A 54 8.67 8.43 -11.48
N SER A 55 8.72 8.66 -12.79
CA SER A 55 8.90 7.58 -13.76
C SER A 55 10.26 6.89 -13.60
N SER A 56 11.30 7.60 -13.17
CA SER A 56 12.62 7.02 -12.93
C SER A 56 12.59 6.00 -11.80
N ILE A 57 11.93 6.30 -10.68
CA ILE A 57 11.77 5.34 -9.57
C ILE A 57 10.95 4.13 -9.99
N ARG A 58 9.80 4.36 -10.63
CA ARG A 58 8.95 3.26 -11.10
C ARG A 58 9.64 2.36 -12.13
N SER A 59 10.51 2.93 -12.96
CA SER A 59 11.28 2.17 -13.95
C SER A 59 12.48 1.45 -13.33
N ARG A 60 13.18 2.08 -12.37
CA ARG A 60 14.33 1.48 -11.65
C ARG A 60 13.91 0.26 -10.85
N TYR A 61 12.73 0.29 -10.25
CA TYR A 61 12.18 -0.78 -9.42
C TYR A 61 10.94 -1.41 -10.07
N SER A 62 11.11 -1.93 -11.29
CA SER A 62 10.03 -2.47 -12.12
C SER A 62 9.49 -3.82 -11.62
N ASP A 63 10.15 -4.45 -10.66
CA ASP A 63 9.70 -5.67 -9.99
C ASP A 63 8.57 -5.40 -8.97
N VAL A 64 8.39 -4.15 -8.55
CA VAL A 64 7.21 -3.70 -7.80
C VAL A 64 6.07 -3.49 -8.79
N PRO A 65 4.87 -4.07 -8.56
CA PRO A 65 3.74 -3.95 -9.47
C PRO A 65 3.02 -2.59 -9.34
N TRP A 66 3.72 -1.49 -9.64
CA TRP A 66 3.22 -0.12 -9.45
C TRP A 66 1.86 0.13 -10.10
N SER A 67 1.66 -0.37 -11.33
CA SER A 67 0.41 -0.20 -12.06
C SER A 67 -0.78 -0.87 -11.36
N GLU A 68 -0.57 -2.04 -10.75
CA GLU A 68 -1.61 -2.75 -10.00
C GLU A 68 -1.95 -2.02 -8.70
N ILE A 69 -0.92 -1.54 -7.99
CA ILE A 69 -1.08 -0.76 -6.75
C ILE A 69 -1.86 0.54 -7.02
N ILE A 70 -1.54 1.25 -8.11
CA ILE A 70 -2.26 2.45 -8.54
C ILE A 70 -3.69 2.09 -8.99
N GLY A 71 -3.84 0.96 -9.70
CA GLY A 71 -5.14 0.45 -10.14
C GLY A 71 -6.08 0.13 -8.98
N MET A 72 -5.56 -0.50 -7.91
CA MET A 72 -6.31 -0.78 -6.69
C MET A 72 -6.89 0.50 -6.08
N ARG A 73 -6.09 1.58 -5.96
CA ARG A 73 -6.59 2.88 -5.50
C ARG A 73 -7.72 3.41 -6.36
N ASN A 74 -7.63 3.28 -7.69
CA ASN A 74 -8.71 3.74 -8.56
C ASN A 74 -10.02 2.99 -8.29
N ILE A 75 -9.95 1.66 -8.08
CA ILE A 75 -11.13 0.85 -7.74
C ILE A 75 -11.69 1.27 -6.39
N LEU A 76 -10.85 1.38 -5.35
CA LEU A 76 -11.28 1.76 -4.00
C LEU A 76 -11.87 3.18 -3.93
N THR A 77 -11.41 4.11 -4.78
CA THR A 77 -11.96 5.47 -4.82
C THR A 77 -13.20 5.59 -5.71
N HIS A 78 -13.22 5.00 -6.90
CA HIS A 78 -14.27 5.25 -7.91
C HIS A 78 -15.38 4.20 -7.93
N ASN A 79 -15.09 2.97 -7.49
CA ASN A 79 -16.05 1.87 -7.40
C ASN A 79 -16.38 1.58 -5.93
N TYR A 80 -16.40 2.62 -5.09
CA TYR A 80 -16.55 2.49 -3.64
C TYR A 80 -17.86 1.81 -3.20
N PHE A 81 -18.90 1.84 -4.05
CA PHE A 81 -20.20 1.21 -3.82
C PHE A 81 -20.21 -0.30 -4.11
N GLU A 82 -19.12 -0.84 -4.67
CA GLU A 82 -18.95 -2.24 -5.05
C GLU A 82 -17.64 -2.82 -4.49
N ILE A 83 -17.10 -2.26 -3.40
CA ILE A 83 -15.87 -2.77 -2.81
C ILE A 83 -16.12 -4.18 -2.27
N ASP A 84 -15.41 -5.14 -2.85
CA ASP A 84 -15.31 -6.50 -2.34
C ASP A 84 -14.29 -6.55 -1.19
N LEU A 85 -14.80 -6.74 0.03
CA LEU A 85 -13.98 -6.83 1.24
C LEU A 85 -13.03 -8.05 1.22
N ASP A 86 -13.35 -9.09 0.45
CA ASP A 86 -12.45 -10.23 0.28
C ASP A 86 -11.20 -9.82 -0.50
N ILE A 87 -11.35 -8.96 -1.51
CA ILE A 87 -10.22 -8.43 -2.27
C ILE A 87 -9.38 -7.52 -1.38
N VAL A 88 -10.00 -6.67 -0.55
CA VAL A 88 -9.30 -5.83 0.43
C VAL A 88 -8.48 -6.68 1.39
N TRP A 89 -9.10 -7.71 1.98
CA TRP A 89 -8.40 -8.61 2.90
C TRP A 89 -7.25 -9.34 2.20
N GLN A 90 -7.48 -9.89 1.00
CA GLN A 90 -6.43 -10.58 0.24
C GLN A 90 -5.24 -9.66 -0.08
N ALA A 91 -5.51 -8.40 -0.44
CA ALA A 91 -4.45 -7.42 -0.69
C ALA A 91 -3.57 -7.22 0.55
N VAL A 92 -4.20 -7.09 1.73
CA VAL A 92 -3.49 -6.92 2.99
C VAL A 92 -2.74 -8.18 3.40
N GLU A 93 -3.38 -9.35 3.34
CA GLU A 93 -2.79 -10.60 3.82
C GLU A 93 -1.67 -11.13 2.91
N ARG A 94 -1.81 -10.97 1.59
CA ARG A 94 -0.93 -11.64 0.62
C ARG A 94 0.04 -10.69 -0.08
N ASN A 95 -0.38 -9.46 -0.36
CA ASN A 95 0.41 -8.54 -1.20
C ASN A 95 1.22 -7.55 -0.38
N LEU A 96 0.65 -6.98 0.69
CA LEU A 96 1.33 -5.97 1.50
C LEU A 96 2.65 -6.43 2.12
N PRO A 97 2.80 -7.66 2.66
CA PRO A 97 4.08 -8.08 3.23
C PRO A 97 5.21 -8.05 2.21
N ASN A 98 4.94 -8.45 0.96
CA ASN A 98 5.94 -8.39 -0.10
C ASN A 98 6.24 -6.94 -0.54
N LEU A 99 5.19 -6.11 -0.64
CA LEU A 99 5.36 -4.70 -0.97
C LEU A 99 6.23 -4.00 0.07
N LYS A 100 5.96 -4.22 1.35
CA LYS A 100 6.74 -3.67 2.47
C LYS A 100 8.22 -3.94 2.33
N LEU A 101 8.59 -5.22 2.17
CA LEU A 101 9.98 -5.64 2.02
C LEU A 101 10.66 -4.96 0.82
N LYS A 102 9.95 -4.81 -0.29
CA LYS A 102 10.48 -4.11 -1.48
C LYS A 102 10.71 -2.63 -1.19
N ILE A 103 9.76 -1.95 -0.55
CA ILE A 103 9.91 -0.52 -0.24
C ILE A 103 11.03 -0.30 0.79
N GLU A 104 11.12 -1.13 1.83
CA GLU A 104 12.23 -1.10 2.80
C GLU A 104 13.59 -1.28 2.09
N ALA A 105 13.70 -2.26 1.18
CA ALA A 105 14.92 -2.47 0.41
C ALA A 105 15.28 -1.24 -0.45
N ILE A 106 14.28 -0.63 -1.11
CA ILE A 106 14.50 0.60 -1.88
C ILE A 106 15.02 1.74 -0.99
N LEU A 107 14.40 1.94 0.19
CA LEU A 107 14.83 2.98 1.12
C LEU A 107 16.25 2.75 1.63
N GLN A 108 16.64 1.49 1.90
CA GLN A 108 18.00 1.14 2.31
C GLN A 108 19.04 1.49 1.24
N THR A 109 18.71 1.36 -0.05
CA THR A 109 19.66 1.75 -1.11
C THR A 109 20.04 3.23 -1.05
N TRP A 110 19.11 4.10 -0.61
CA TRP A 110 19.41 5.52 -0.43
C TRP A 110 20.28 5.81 0.79
N GLU A 111 20.12 5.06 1.88
CA GLU A 111 20.98 5.21 3.07
C GLU A 111 22.42 4.78 2.81
N THR A 112 22.64 3.91 1.83
CA THR A 112 23.99 3.48 1.39
C THR A 112 24.61 4.38 0.32
N GLU A 113 23.81 5.24 -0.32
CA GLU A 113 24.26 6.18 -1.36
C GLU A 113 24.63 7.58 -0.78
N GLU A 114 24.29 7.86 0.49
CA GLU A 114 24.71 9.04 1.29
C GLU A 114 25.98 8.76 2.12
#